data_AF-A0A942MME4-F1
#
_entry.id   AF-A0A942MME4-F1
#
_cell.length_a   1.000
_cell.length_b   1.000
_cell.length_c   1.000
_cell.angle_alpha   90.00
_cell.angle_beta   90.00
_cell.angle_gamma   90.00
#
_symmetry.space_group_name_H-M   'P 1'
#
loop_
_entity.id
_entity.type
_entity.pdbx_description
1 polymer ?
#
loop_
_entity_poly.entity_id
_entity_poly.type
_entity_poly.pdbx_seq_one_letter_code
_entity_poly.pdbx_strand_id
1 'polypeptide(L)'
;MKLLQTLLFTLFFFSITFSQTTHIVISEFATRGTANATDEFVELYNPMDSVIDISGWKLEYKSASGTTWSLRATIPNNKTIPAFGFFLIAPTSYASSTTPDYRATEWSAGAADNGHFHITNVGGTEIDKVGYGTAIDPEGSPAPNHGTSANNNSVERKAKASSTADSLCSTGTHALIGNGQDTQQNNLDFVARTCNRNPQNTLSPTEPPGGTNLCDGSGIASVSPHSAQGNIPTNFVVKYFRNTQYTISDMRFVMPSSFSWSHSLDSVSITNATASVSIVADTILFEGITFSSDSSEITIRNVTPPDSTASFKIKVQTRCTTFREITTSPTVLVVGSPIPIASVKENDSLGIPIRNGQYVTLRGIVTVGNEFCSPSYMQDNTAGIGMFGTTTSAALTIGDDVIISGRVTHFNGFTQIDNLTLQQTLSQGNEVEPIVLTVSQVNEQNEGILAKILAVTVRDTFGNAISTWDCGTSGRNYRLYESPTAFTQIRADNCVNICGTTAPQDEIDLIGVVGQFDPSAPHNTGY
;
A
#
# COMPACT_ATOMS: atom_id res chain seq x y z
N MET A 1 -22.68 62.74 -52.21
CA MET A 1 -23.16 62.28 -50.88
C MET A 1 -23.31 60.76 -50.93
N LYS A 2 -22.26 60.00 -50.60
CA LYS A 2 -22.30 58.54 -50.50
C LYS A 2 -22.29 58.19 -49.00
N LEU A 3 -23.38 57.62 -48.50
CA LEU A 3 -23.46 57.15 -47.12
C LEU A 3 -22.57 55.90 -46.95
N LEU A 4 -21.63 55.97 -46.01
CA LEU A 4 -20.86 54.84 -45.53
C LEU A 4 -21.65 54.24 -44.34
N GLN A 5 -22.25 53.06 -44.52
CA GLN A 5 -22.85 52.31 -43.42
C GLN A 5 -21.75 51.50 -42.72
N THR A 6 -21.46 51.84 -41.47
CA THR A 6 -20.56 51.08 -40.60
C THR A 6 -21.37 50.01 -39.87
N LEU A 7 -21.11 48.74 -40.17
CA LEU A 7 -21.73 47.59 -39.50
C LEU A 7 -20.91 47.26 -38.23
N LEU A 8 -21.52 47.41 -37.05
CA LEU A 8 -20.91 47.11 -35.76
C LEU A 8 -21.05 45.59 -35.49
N PHE A 9 -19.96 44.82 -35.57
CA PHE A 9 -19.94 43.42 -35.13
C PHE A 9 -19.68 43.37 -33.62
N THR A 10 -20.68 42.94 -32.85
CA THR A 10 -20.52 42.65 -31.42
C THR A 10 -19.91 41.26 -31.27
N LEU A 11 -18.65 41.18 -30.85
CA LEU A 11 -18.00 39.92 -30.49
C LEU A 11 -18.53 39.47 -29.12
N PHE A 12 -19.30 38.38 -29.07
CA PHE A 12 -19.58 37.68 -27.82
C PHE A 12 -18.36 36.82 -27.46
N PHE A 13 -17.66 37.20 -26.39
CA PHE A 13 -16.72 36.28 -25.74
C PHE A 13 -17.54 35.29 -24.91
N PHE A 14 -17.73 34.07 -25.42
CA PHE A 14 -18.11 32.95 -24.58
C PHE A 14 -16.89 32.56 -23.72
N SER A 15 -16.95 32.82 -22.42
CA SER A 15 -16.03 32.19 -21.48
C SER A 15 -16.42 30.71 -21.39
N ILE A 16 -15.62 29.83 -21.99
CA ILE A 16 -15.71 28.39 -21.76
C ILE A 16 -15.07 28.13 -20.40
N THR A 17 -15.88 27.92 -19.36
CA THR A 17 -15.38 27.37 -18.09
C THR A 17 -15.14 25.88 -18.29
N PHE A 18 -13.88 25.46 -18.29
CA PHE A 18 -13.53 24.05 -18.13
C PHE A 18 -13.78 23.65 -16.67
N SER A 19 -14.70 22.71 -16.43
CA SER A 19 -14.87 22.10 -15.12
C SER A 19 -13.81 21.02 -14.96
N GLN A 20 -12.88 21.20 -14.03
CA GLN A 20 -11.99 20.12 -13.62
C GLN A 20 -12.83 19.09 -12.86
N THR A 21 -12.72 17.82 -13.21
CA THR A 21 -13.43 16.73 -12.53
C THR A 21 -12.96 16.63 -11.08
N THR A 22 -13.90 16.63 -10.14
CA THR A 22 -13.63 16.73 -8.69
C THR A 22 -13.87 15.43 -7.93
N HIS A 23 -13.86 14.30 -8.64
CA HIS A 23 -14.13 12.97 -8.07
C HIS A 23 -13.41 11.89 -8.89
N ILE A 24 -13.33 10.67 -8.35
CA ILE A 24 -12.77 9.51 -9.05
C ILE A 24 -13.68 9.11 -10.20
N VAL A 25 -13.11 8.83 -11.37
CA VAL A 25 -13.87 8.38 -12.55
C VAL A 25 -13.44 6.98 -13.00
N ILE A 26 -14.35 6.24 -13.60
CA ILE A 26 -14.10 5.05 -14.42
C ILE A 26 -13.41 5.52 -15.70
N SER A 27 -12.13 5.19 -15.86
CA SER A 27 -11.31 5.68 -16.97
C SER A 27 -11.19 4.69 -18.12
N GLU A 28 -11.25 3.39 -17.87
CA GLU A 28 -11.19 2.38 -18.92
C GLU A 28 -11.94 1.11 -18.48
N PHE A 29 -12.57 0.40 -19.41
CA PHE A 29 -13.11 -0.92 -19.13
C PHE A 29 -13.12 -1.83 -20.37
N ALA A 30 -13.11 -3.14 -20.12
CA ALA A 30 -13.42 -4.15 -21.12
C ALA A 30 -14.27 -5.27 -20.51
N THR A 31 -15.22 -5.78 -21.29
CA THR A 31 -16.18 -6.84 -20.92
C THR A 31 -15.81 -8.19 -21.55
N ARG A 32 -14.59 -8.30 -22.06
CA ARG A 32 -13.93 -9.52 -22.55
C ARG A 32 -12.54 -9.18 -23.06
N GLY A 33 -11.73 -10.22 -23.30
CA GLY A 33 -10.43 -10.09 -23.95
C GLY A 33 -10.18 -11.21 -24.95
N THR A 34 -8.99 -11.22 -25.52
CA THR A 34 -8.56 -12.25 -26.50
C THR A 34 -8.31 -13.60 -25.84
N ALA A 35 -7.99 -13.64 -24.55
CA ALA A 35 -7.70 -14.88 -23.84
C ALA A 35 -8.99 -15.67 -23.52
N ASN A 36 -10.03 -14.99 -23.05
CA ASN A 36 -11.33 -15.61 -22.72
C ASN A 36 -12.44 -14.55 -22.56
N ALA A 37 -13.69 -15.01 -22.50
CA ALA A 37 -14.86 -14.14 -22.34
C ALA A 37 -14.93 -13.43 -20.98
N THR A 38 -14.17 -13.92 -19.99
CA THR A 38 -14.09 -13.37 -18.62
C THR A 38 -12.79 -12.58 -18.38
N ASP A 39 -12.09 -12.22 -19.45
CA ASP A 39 -10.87 -11.40 -19.42
C ASP A 39 -11.27 -9.92 -19.42
N GLU A 40 -11.89 -9.54 -18.31
CA GLU A 40 -12.57 -8.26 -18.09
C GLU A 40 -11.78 -7.37 -17.15
N PHE A 41 -12.02 -6.06 -17.18
CA PHE A 41 -11.49 -5.15 -16.18
C PHE A 41 -12.30 -3.85 -16.13
N VAL A 42 -12.17 -3.14 -15.01
CA VAL A 42 -12.54 -1.73 -14.84
C VAL A 42 -11.35 -1.02 -14.20
N GLU A 43 -10.97 0.10 -14.78
CA GLU A 43 -9.94 1.01 -14.30
C GLU A 43 -10.60 2.29 -13.76
N LEU A 44 -10.06 2.78 -12.64
CA LEU A 44 -10.40 4.06 -12.06
C LEU A 44 -9.24 5.03 -12.22
N TYR A 45 -9.55 6.31 -12.37
CA TYR A 45 -8.58 7.41 -12.44
C TYR A 45 -8.94 8.50 -11.43
N ASN A 46 -7.92 9.04 -10.77
CA ASN A 46 -8.04 10.17 -9.84
C ASN A 46 -7.61 11.49 -10.53
N PRO A 47 -8.54 12.31 -11.06
CA PRO A 47 -8.20 13.59 -11.69
C PRO A 47 -7.80 14.69 -10.70
N MET A 48 -7.86 14.43 -9.39
CA MET A 48 -7.57 15.41 -8.34
C MET A 48 -6.08 15.42 -7.96
N ASP A 49 -5.65 16.52 -7.34
CA ASP A 49 -4.27 16.73 -6.90
C ASP A 49 -3.97 16.21 -5.48
N SER A 50 -4.89 15.42 -4.93
CA SER A 50 -4.77 14.75 -3.63
C SER A 50 -4.98 13.25 -3.75
N VAL A 51 -4.30 12.49 -2.90
CA VAL A 51 -4.58 11.06 -2.73
C VAL A 51 -6.01 10.84 -2.22
N ILE A 52 -6.70 9.83 -2.74
CA ILE A 52 -8.05 9.46 -2.29
C ILE A 52 -8.02 8.04 -1.72
N ASP A 53 -8.55 7.88 -0.52
CA ASP A 53 -8.83 6.57 0.07
C ASP A 53 -10.14 6.03 -0.49
N ILE A 54 -10.05 4.86 -1.11
CA ILE A 54 -11.17 4.14 -1.74
C ILE A 54 -11.46 2.82 -1.01
N SER A 55 -10.90 2.63 0.19
CA SER A 55 -11.16 1.46 1.03
C SER A 55 -12.65 1.27 1.27
N GLY A 56 -13.15 0.06 1.03
CA GLY A 56 -14.55 -0.31 1.20
C GLY A 56 -15.51 0.22 0.12
N TRP A 57 -15.02 0.96 -0.88
CA TRP A 57 -15.84 1.34 -2.05
C TRP A 57 -16.23 0.09 -2.85
N LYS A 58 -17.34 0.17 -3.59
CA LYS A 58 -17.87 -0.97 -4.34
C LYS A 58 -17.95 -0.68 -5.83
N LEU A 59 -17.45 -1.62 -6.62
CA LEU A 59 -17.74 -1.71 -8.05
C LEU A 59 -18.95 -2.63 -8.21
N GLU A 60 -19.96 -2.16 -8.92
CA GLU A 60 -21.17 -2.95 -9.17
C GLU A 60 -21.57 -2.85 -10.65
N TYR A 61 -22.32 -3.86 -11.09
CA TYR A 61 -22.73 -4.04 -12.47
C TYR A 61 -24.22 -4.33 -12.58
N LYS A 62 -24.86 -3.83 -13.63
CA LYS A 62 -26.19 -4.29 -14.08
C LYS A 62 -26.24 -4.40 -15.60
N SER A 63 -27.09 -5.31 -16.10
CA SER A 63 -27.28 -5.50 -17.54
C SER A 63 -27.89 -4.26 -18.22
N ALA A 64 -27.88 -4.23 -19.56
CA ALA A 64 -28.38 -3.10 -20.33
C ALA A 64 -29.82 -2.67 -19.97
N SER A 65 -30.68 -3.61 -19.60
CA SER A 65 -32.07 -3.37 -19.19
C SER A 65 -32.34 -3.66 -17.70
N GLY A 66 -31.30 -3.99 -16.93
CA GLY A 66 -31.41 -4.37 -15.54
C GLY A 66 -31.72 -3.17 -14.64
N THR A 67 -32.45 -3.41 -13.55
CA THR A 67 -32.78 -2.41 -12.53
C THR A 67 -32.05 -2.63 -11.20
N THR A 68 -31.34 -3.75 -11.06
CA THR A 68 -30.67 -4.16 -9.82
C THR A 68 -29.18 -4.29 -10.03
N TRP A 69 -28.39 -3.68 -9.15
CA TRP A 69 -26.93 -3.77 -9.14
C TRP A 69 -26.46 -5.08 -8.51
N SER A 70 -25.45 -5.67 -9.11
CA SER A 70 -24.76 -6.86 -8.63
C SER A 70 -23.32 -6.53 -8.31
N LEU A 71 -22.86 -6.93 -7.13
CA LEU A 71 -21.50 -6.65 -6.66
C LEU A 71 -20.45 -7.30 -7.57
N ARG A 72 -19.44 -6.53 -7.95
CA ARG A 72 -18.23 -7.01 -8.64
C ARG A 72 -17.00 -6.97 -7.74
N ALA A 73 -16.89 -5.95 -6.90
CA ALA A 73 -15.76 -5.83 -5.99
C ALA A 73 -16.17 -5.01 -4.75
N THR A 74 -15.71 -5.42 -3.57
CA THR A 74 -15.55 -4.49 -2.44
C THR A 74 -14.06 -4.22 -2.29
N ILE A 75 -13.64 -2.96 -2.49
CA ILE A 75 -12.23 -2.60 -2.47
C ILE A 75 -11.67 -2.86 -1.05
N PRO A 76 -10.56 -3.62 -0.91
CA PRO A 76 -9.98 -3.92 0.40
C PRO A 76 -9.55 -2.68 1.17
N ASN A 77 -9.33 -2.84 2.48
CA ASN A 77 -8.76 -1.79 3.32
C ASN A 77 -7.35 -1.37 2.85
N ASN A 78 -6.98 -0.13 3.18
CA ASN A 78 -5.69 0.48 2.86
C ASN A 78 -5.42 0.60 1.34
N LYS A 79 -6.48 0.83 0.56
CA LYS A 79 -6.38 1.06 -0.88
C LYS A 79 -6.61 2.54 -1.18
N THR A 80 -5.62 3.16 -1.79
CA THR A 80 -5.68 4.57 -2.19
C THR A 80 -5.38 4.69 -3.68
N ILE A 81 -5.92 5.74 -4.30
CA ILE A 81 -5.50 6.19 -5.63
C ILE A 81 -4.65 7.45 -5.44
N PRO A 82 -3.36 7.45 -5.84
CA PRO A 82 -2.54 8.66 -5.82
C PRO A 82 -3.19 9.81 -6.59
N ALA A 83 -2.79 11.04 -6.30
CA ALA A 83 -3.15 12.19 -7.15
C ALA A 83 -2.76 11.89 -8.61
N PHE A 84 -3.68 12.09 -9.54
CA PHE A 84 -3.46 11.79 -10.97
C PHE A 84 -3.12 10.32 -11.26
N GLY A 85 -3.40 9.41 -10.34
CA GLY A 85 -3.10 7.98 -10.44
C GLY A 85 -4.28 7.14 -10.88
N PHE A 86 -4.02 5.84 -11.04
CA PHE A 86 -4.98 4.86 -11.52
C PHE A 86 -5.18 3.72 -10.50
N PHE A 87 -6.27 2.97 -10.64
CA PHE A 87 -6.54 1.76 -9.87
C PHE A 87 -7.27 0.72 -10.73
N LEU A 88 -6.71 -0.48 -10.83
CA LEU A 88 -7.22 -1.55 -11.69
C LEU A 88 -7.94 -2.65 -10.92
N ILE A 89 -9.21 -2.87 -11.27
CA ILE A 89 -10.07 -3.93 -10.73
C ILE A 89 -10.37 -4.94 -11.82
N ALA A 90 -10.17 -6.23 -11.52
CA ALA A 90 -10.45 -7.31 -12.48
C ALA A 90 -10.88 -8.61 -11.77
N PRO A 91 -11.60 -9.52 -12.44
CA PRO A 91 -11.89 -10.85 -11.92
C PRO A 91 -10.62 -11.72 -11.85
N THR A 92 -10.70 -12.83 -11.12
CA THR A 92 -9.59 -13.81 -11.00
C THR A 92 -9.18 -14.43 -12.33
N SER A 93 -10.06 -14.45 -13.32
CA SER A 93 -9.85 -14.93 -14.70
C SER A 93 -9.14 -13.96 -15.64
N TYR A 94 -8.88 -12.72 -15.18
CA TYR A 94 -8.23 -11.70 -15.98
C TYR A 94 -6.80 -12.09 -16.37
N ALA A 95 -6.51 -12.00 -17.67
CA ALA A 95 -5.37 -12.64 -18.31
C ALA A 95 -4.45 -11.67 -19.08
N SER A 96 -4.69 -10.35 -18.99
CA SER A 96 -3.80 -9.35 -19.58
C SER A 96 -2.47 -9.20 -18.82
N SER A 97 -1.53 -8.45 -19.39
CA SER A 97 -0.18 -8.24 -18.83
C SER A 97 -0.11 -7.30 -17.64
N THR A 98 -0.98 -6.28 -17.55
CA THR A 98 -1.02 -5.38 -16.39
C THR A 98 -1.56 -6.15 -15.20
N THR A 99 -0.88 -6.13 -14.06
CA THR A 99 -1.38 -6.78 -12.84
C THR A 99 -2.46 -5.89 -12.19
N PRO A 100 -3.68 -6.39 -11.92
CA PRO A 100 -4.70 -5.61 -11.20
C PRO A 100 -4.28 -5.27 -9.78
N ASP A 101 -4.64 -4.07 -9.31
CA ASP A 101 -4.48 -3.68 -7.91
C ASP A 101 -5.40 -4.48 -6.99
N TYR A 102 -6.52 -4.94 -7.54
CA TYR A 102 -7.43 -5.86 -6.90
C TYR A 102 -7.96 -6.92 -7.88
N ARG A 103 -7.68 -8.19 -7.57
CA ARG A 103 -8.31 -9.37 -8.20
C ARG A 103 -9.53 -9.77 -7.38
N ALA A 104 -10.70 -9.32 -7.81
CA ALA A 104 -11.95 -9.50 -7.08
C ALA A 104 -12.48 -10.93 -7.24
N THR A 105 -12.84 -11.57 -6.11
CA THR A 105 -13.45 -12.90 -6.10
C THR A 105 -14.98 -12.84 -6.21
N GLU A 106 -15.56 -11.69 -5.88
CA GLU A 106 -16.98 -11.37 -6.00
C GLU A 106 -17.41 -11.26 -7.47
N TRP A 107 -16.50 -10.86 -8.35
CA TRP A 107 -16.68 -10.77 -9.81
C TRP A 107 -16.71 -12.17 -10.45
N SER A 108 -17.76 -12.92 -10.13
CA SER A 108 -17.95 -14.31 -10.52
C SER A 108 -18.75 -14.49 -11.83
N ALA A 109 -19.49 -13.46 -12.24
CA ALA A 109 -20.23 -13.45 -13.49
C ALA A 109 -19.70 -12.36 -14.42
N GLY A 110 -19.55 -12.68 -15.71
CA GLY A 110 -19.08 -11.74 -16.71
C GLY A 110 -20.03 -10.56 -16.92
N ALA A 111 -19.48 -9.46 -17.41
CA ALA A 111 -20.21 -8.33 -17.96
C ALA A 111 -20.62 -8.61 -19.42
N ALA A 112 -21.86 -8.28 -19.76
CA ALA A 112 -22.32 -8.38 -21.14
C ALA A 112 -21.77 -7.25 -22.02
N ASP A 113 -21.87 -7.41 -23.35
CA ASP A 113 -21.45 -6.40 -24.35
C ASP A 113 -22.20 -5.05 -24.24
N ASN A 114 -23.29 -5.04 -23.48
CA ASN A 114 -24.08 -3.85 -23.17
C ASN A 114 -24.47 -3.92 -21.69
N GLY A 115 -24.32 -2.82 -20.96
CA GLY A 115 -24.55 -2.84 -19.52
C GLY A 115 -24.17 -1.53 -18.85
N HIS A 116 -24.02 -1.60 -17.53
CA HIS A 116 -23.60 -0.47 -16.73
C HIS A 116 -22.58 -0.91 -15.69
N PHE A 117 -21.58 -0.07 -15.46
CA PHE A 117 -20.73 -0.10 -14.28
C PHE A 117 -20.96 1.18 -13.48
N HIS A 118 -20.89 1.08 -12.17
CA HIS A 118 -20.76 2.24 -11.31
C HIS A 118 -19.85 1.94 -10.13
N ILE A 119 -19.33 3.01 -9.52
CA ILE A 119 -18.54 2.94 -8.31
C ILE A 119 -19.26 3.72 -7.20
N THR A 120 -19.43 3.08 -6.04
CA THR A 120 -20.07 3.70 -4.87
C THR A 120 -19.10 3.77 -3.70
N ASN A 121 -19.21 4.82 -2.89
CA ASN A 121 -18.46 4.90 -1.63
C ASN A 121 -19.07 4.00 -0.54
N VAL A 122 -18.44 3.93 0.63
CA VAL A 122 -18.92 3.10 1.77
C VAL A 122 -20.34 3.48 2.21
N GLY A 123 -20.73 4.74 2.04
CA GLY A 123 -22.08 5.24 2.34
C GLY A 123 -23.13 4.92 1.28
N GLY A 124 -22.75 4.25 0.17
CA GLY A 124 -23.64 3.92 -0.94
C GLY A 124 -23.92 5.10 -1.89
N THR A 125 -23.16 6.18 -1.80
CA THR A 125 -23.26 7.30 -2.76
C THR A 125 -22.55 6.90 -4.06
N GLU A 126 -23.25 7.02 -5.19
CA GLU A 126 -22.66 6.86 -6.53
C GLU A 126 -21.64 7.98 -6.78
N ILE A 127 -20.41 7.58 -7.09
CA ILE A 127 -19.30 8.49 -7.35
C ILE A 127 -19.15 8.71 -8.86
N ASP A 128 -19.21 7.64 -9.66
CA ASP A 128 -19.21 7.71 -11.12
C ASP A 128 -19.95 6.50 -11.71
N LYS A 129 -20.53 6.67 -12.91
CA LYS A 129 -21.30 5.65 -13.61
C LYS A 129 -21.07 5.72 -15.12
N VAL A 130 -20.90 4.55 -15.74
CA VAL A 130 -20.92 4.40 -17.20
C VAL A 130 -21.98 3.39 -17.62
N GLY A 131 -22.95 3.82 -18.41
CA GLY A 131 -23.79 2.95 -19.21
C GLY A 131 -23.25 2.87 -20.63
N TYR A 132 -23.15 1.67 -21.19
CA TYR A 132 -22.55 1.44 -22.51
C TYR A 132 -23.39 0.54 -23.42
N GLY A 133 -23.26 0.75 -24.73
CA GLY A 133 -24.02 0.05 -25.74
C GLY A 133 -25.51 0.42 -25.69
N THR A 134 -26.37 -0.58 -25.47
CA THR A 134 -27.85 -0.40 -25.38
C THR A 134 -28.37 -0.12 -23.96
N ALA A 135 -27.49 0.28 -23.05
CA ALA A 135 -27.81 0.66 -21.67
C ALA A 135 -28.98 1.67 -21.57
N ILE A 136 -29.96 1.39 -20.70
CA ILE A 136 -31.17 2.23 -20.52
C ILE A 136 -31.04 3.29 -19.41
N ASP A 137 -30.00 3.22 -18.57
CA ASP A 137 -29.72 4.17 -17.48
C ASP A 137 -28.25 4.64 -17.48
N PRO A 138 -27.71 5.13 -18.62
CA PRO A 138 -26.40 5.76 -18.66
C PRO A 138 -26.45 7.17 -18.04
N GLU A 139 -25.29 7.76 -17.76
CA GLU A 139 -25.23 9.21 -17.57
C GLU A 139 -25.44 9.88 -18.94
N GLY A 140 -26.59 10.54 -19.09
CA GLY A 140 -26.99 11.12 -20.36
C GLY A 140 -27.28 10.06 -21.43
N SER A 141 -26.34 9.86 -22.35
CA SER A 141 -26.44 8.89 -23.46
C SER A 141 -25.31 7.85 -23.36
N PRO A 142 -25.53 6.61 -23.81
CA PRO A 142 -24.61 5.52 -23.52
C PRO A 142 -23.27 5.66 -24.25
N ALA A 143 -22.19 5.30 -23.57
CA ALA A 143 -20.87 5.10 -24.16
C ALA A 143 -20.91 4.02 -25.26
N PRO A 144 -19.94 4.02 -26.20
CA PRO A 144 -19.78 2.90 -27.11
C PRO A 144 -19.44 1.60 -26.37
N ASN A 145 -19.69 0.44 -26.98
CA ASN A 145 -19.06 -0.82 -26.57
C ASN A 145 -17.75 -1.02 -27.37
N HIS A 146 -16.89 -1.94 -26.90
CA HIS A 146 -15.61 -2.22 -27.54
C HIS A 146 -15.67 -3.37 -28.57
N GLY A 147 -16.87 -3.80 -28.96
CA GLY A 147 -17.14 -4.88 -29.91
C GLY A 147 -17.94 -6.04 -29.31
N THR A 148 -18.48 -6.91 -30.17
CA THR A 148 -19.39 -8.02 -29.79
C THR A 148 -18.77 -9.41 -29.95
N SER A 149 -17.45 -9.49 -30.14
CA SER A 149 -16.68 -10.73 -30.30
C SER A 149 -15.34 -10.61 -29.56
N ALA A 150 -14.60 -11.72 -29.40
CA ALA A 150 -13.28 -11.69 -28.77
C ALA A 150 -12.35 -10.74 -29.54
N ASN A 151 -11.83 -9.73 -28.84
CA ASN A 151 -10.95 -8.70 -29.36
C ASN A 151 -10.04 -8.20 -28.24
N ASN A 152 -9.06 -7.38 -28.58
CA ASN A 152 -8.16 -6.76 -27.62
C ASN A 152 -8.51 -5.28 -27.39
N ASN A 153 -9.74 -4.85 -27.63
CA ASN A 153 -10.16 -3.47 -27.49
C ASN A 153 -10.69 -3.20 -26.08
N SER A 154 -10.91 -1.92 -25.79
CA SER A 154 -11.54 -1.44 -24.56
C SER A 154 -12.38 -0.20 -24.87
N VAL A 155 -13.11 0.28 -23.86
CA VAL A 155 -13.78 1.57 -23.88
C VAL A 155 -13.02 2.47 -22.91
N GLU A 156 -12.55 3.62 -23.39
CA GLU A 156 -11.67 4.51 -22.65
C GLU A 156 -12.29 5.91 -22.55
N ARG A 157 -12.26 6.47 -21.34
CA ARG A 157 -12.68 7.84 -21.07
C ARG A 157 -11.67 8.77 -21.72
N LYS A 158 -12.18 9.79 -22.37
CA LYS A 158 -11.38 10.81 -23.04
C LYS A 158 -10.55 11.56 -22.00
N ALA A 159 -9.35 11.93 -22.39
CA ALA A 159 -8.56 12.84 -21.58
C ALA A 159 -9.03 14.29 -21.64
N LYS A 160 -9.61 14.69 -22.77
CA LYS A 160 -10.28 15.97 -22.98
C LYS A 160 -11.32 15.84 -24.08
N ALA A 161 -12.22 16.82 -24.22
CA ALA A 161 -13.30 16.80 -25.22
C ALA A 161 -12.84 16.45 -26.65
N SER A 162 -11.63 16.87 -27.04
CA SER A 162 -11.06 16.62 -28.37
C SER A 162 -10.36 15.26 -28.53
N SER A 163 -10.34 14.40 -27.51
CA SER A 163 -9.69 13.10 -27.59
C SER A 163 -10.46 12.16 -28.52
N THR A 164 -9.70 11.50 -29.39
CA THR A 164 -10.12 10.41 -30.28
C THR A 164 -9.46 9.10 -29.83
N ALA A 165 -9.97 7.96 -30.32
CA ALA A 165 -9.35 6.65 -30.07
C ALA A 165 -7.85 6.66 -30.41
N ASP A 166 -7.48 7.15 -31.61
CA ASP A 166 -6.09 7.26 -32.05
C ASP A 166 -5.23 8.16 -31.15
N SER A 167 -5.81 9.25 -30.64
CA SER A 167 -5.06 10.17 -29.77
C SER A 167 -4.78 9.59 -28.39
N LEU A 168 -5.60 8.65 -27.91
CA LEU A 168 -5.43 7.99 -26.61
C LEU A 168 -4.52 6.77 -26.70
N CYS A 169 -4.32 6.20 -27.90
CA CYS A 169 -3.35 5.12 -28.13
C CYS A 169 -1.99 5.44 -27.55
N SER A 170 -1.18 4.43 -27.19
CA SER A 170 0.12 4.62 -26.51
C SER A 170 1.11 5.58 -27.20
N THR A 171 0.97 5.81 -28.50
CA THR A 171 1.77 6.75 -29.30
C THR A 171 1.03 8.05 -29.65
N GLY A 172 -0.22 8.17 -29.22
CA GLY A 172 -1.11 9.28 -29.50
C GLY A 172 -0.80 10.52 -28.67
N THR A 173 -1.26 11.67 -29.15
CA THR A 173 -0.97 12.97 -28.52
C THR A 173 -1.62 13.19 -27.17
N HIS A 174 -2.60 12.36 -26.79
CA HIS A 174 -3.34 12.43 -25.54
C HIS A 174 -3.14 11.19 -24.64
N ALA A 175 -2.18 10.33 -24.99
CA ALA A 175 -1.97 9.04 -24.32
C ALA A 175 -1.56 9.13 -22.85
N LEU A 176 -1.08 10.30 -22.40
CA LEU A 176 -0.42 10.50 -21.10
C LEU A 176 -0.90 11.75 -20.36
N ILE A 177 -2.11 12.21 -20.67
CA ILE A 177 -2.69 13.45 -20.09
C ILE A 177 -3.96 13.17 -19.30
N GLY A 178 -4.10 11.94 -18.78
CA GLY A 178 -5.11 11.52 -17.81
C GLY A 178 -6.52 11.40 -18.38
N ASN A 179 -7.19 10.28 -18.15
CA ASN A 179 -8.50 9.96 -18.72
C ASN A 179 -9.67 10.55 -17.88
N GLY A 180 -9.66 11.86 -17.67
CA GLY A 180 -10.54 12.54 -16.72
C GLY A 180 -11.75 13.29 -17.28
N GLN A 181 -12.00 13.28 -18.60
CA GLN A 181 -13.13 14.04 -19.19
C GLN A 181 -14.46 13.48 -18.67
N ASP A 182 -15.23 14.34 -18.03
CA ASP A 182 -16.51 13.97 -17.45
C ASP A 182 -17.52 15.10 -17.62
N THR A 183 -18.49 14.89 -18.49
CA THR A 183 -19.53 15.86 -18.86
C THR A 183 -20.92 15.40 -18.45
N GLN A 184 -20.98 14.32 -17.66
CA GLN A 184 -22.21 13.61 -17.30
C GLN A 184 -22.95 13.10 -18.55
N GLN A 185 -22.20 12.81 -19.63
CA GLN A 185 -22.72 12.27 -20.88
C GLN A 185 -21.74 11.21 -21.41
N ASN A 186 -22.01 9.95 -21.10
CA ASN A 186 -21.06 8.86 -21.38
C ASN A 186 -20.67 8.73 -22.86
N ASN A 187 -21.55 9.06 -23.81
CA ASN A 187 -21.24 9.08 -25.25
C ASN A 187 -20.28 10.20 -25.68
N LEU A 188 -20.20 11.29 -24.92
CA LEU A 188 -19.26 12.38 -25.16
C LEU A 188 -17.93 12.14 -24.44
N ASP A 189 -17.97 11.41 -23.34
CA ASP A 189 -16.85 11.18 -22.45
C ASP A 189 -16.03 9.95 -22.82
N PHE A 190 -16.59 8.96 -23.52
CA PHE A 190 -15.87 7.71 -23.86
C PHE A 190 -15.68 7.51 -25.35
N VAL A 191 -14.64 6.74 -25.71
CA VAL A 191 -14.39 6.23 -27.06
C VAL A 191 -14.07 4.73 -27.00
N ALA A 192 -14.43 3.98 -28.05
CA ALA A 192 -13.94 2.62 -28.21
C ALA A 192 -12.48 2.66 -28.69
N ARG A 193 -11.56 2.20 -27.88
CA ARG A 193 -10.12 2.14 -28.17
C ARG A 193 -9.82 0.88 -28.99
N THR A 194 -9.31 1.06 -30.21
CA THR A 194 -9.04 -0.05 -31.15
C THR A 194 -7.57 -0.40 -31.31
N CYS A 195 -6.67 0.30 -30.61
CA CYS A 195 -5.22 0.12 -30.67
C CYS A 195 -4.67 -0.74 -29.52
N ASN A 196 -5.44 -1.75 -29.13
CA ASN A 196 -5.27 -2.57 -27.94
C ASN A 196 -5.63 -1.83 -26.63
N ARG A 197 -6.33 -2.53 -25.73
CA ARG A 197 -6.55 -2.15 -24.34
C ARG A 197 -5.20 -1.91 -23.66
N ASN A 198 -5.13 -0.89 -22.80
CA ASN A 198 -3.89 -0.53 -22.10
C ASN A 198 -4.19 -0.12 -20.65
N PRO A 199 -4.76 -1.03 -19.83
CA PRO A 199 -5.10 -0.69 -18.47
C PRO A 199 -3.86 -0.33 -17.66
N GLN A 200 -3.97 0.75 -16.90
CA GLN A 200 -3.09 1.28 -15.89
C GLN A 200 -3.54 0.84 -14.48
N ASN A 201 -2.60 0.80 -13.54
CA ASN A 201 -2.83 0.43 -12.13
C ASN A 201 -2.11 1.43 -11.20
N THR A 202 -2.07 1.19 -9.89
CA THR A 202 -1.40 2.11 -8.94
C THR A 202 0.12 2.23 -9.14
N LEU A 203 0.73 1.33 -9.91
CA LEU A 203 2.15 1.37 -10.27
C LEU A 203 2.41 2.08 -11.61
N SER A 204 1.36 2.38 -12.37
CA SER A 204 1.49 3.17 -13.60
C SER A 204 1.93 4.60 -13.27
N PRO A 205 2.63 5.27 -14.21
CA PRO A 205 2.91 6.70 -14.09
C PRO A 205 1.60 7.48 -13.90
N THR A 206 1.63 8.47 -13.01
CA THR A 206 0.50 9.40 -12.87
C THR A 206 0.39 10.31 -14.07
N GLU A 207 -0.83 10.63 -14.48
CA GLU A 207 -1.12 11.42 -15.67
C GLU A 207 -2.10 12.53 -15.32
N PRO A 208 -1.70 13.81 -15.17
CA PRO A 208 -2.63 14.87 -14.79
C PRO A 208 -3.59 15.25 -15.95
N PRO A 209 -4.82 15.72 -15.67
CA PRO A 209 -5.77 16.08 -16.71
C PRO A 209 -5.21 17.18 -17.61
N GLY A 210 -5.21 16.97 -18.93
CA GLY A 210 -4.59 17.84 -19.91
C GLY A 210 -5.20 19.24 -20.05
N GLY A 211 -4.83 20.14 -19.14
CA GLY A 211 -4.87 21.60 -19.30
C GLY A 211 -3.47 22.16 -19.57
N THR A 212 -3.36 23.18 -20.41
CA THR A 212 -2.10 23.76 -20.90
C THR A 212 -1.24 24.42 -19.80
N ASN A 213 -0.50 23.62 -19.02
CA ASN A 213 0.77 23.91 -18.31
C ASN A 213 1.04 22.78 -17.30
N LEU A 214 1.38 21.60 -17.81
CA LEU A 214 1.55 20.39 -16.99
C LEU A 214 2.94 20.24 -16.36
N CYS A 215 3.65 21.33 -16.09
CA CYS A 215 5.06 21.25 -15.70
C CYS A 215 5.33 21.11 -14.19
N ASP A 216 4.35 21.41 -13.36
CA ASP A 216 4.46 21.36 -11.91
C ASP A 216 4.26 19.91 -11.40
N GLY A 217 5.20 19.36 -10.63
CA GLY A 217 5.08 18.03 -10.02
C GLY A 217 5.38 16.86 -10.95
N SER A 218 6.04 17.11 -12.07
CA SER A 218 6.45 16.06 -13.02
C SER A 218 7.71 15.32 -12.57
N GLY A 219 7.85 14.06 -13.01
CA GLY A 219 9.03 13.21 -12.82
C GLY A 219 8.94 12.27 -11.62
N ILE A 220 9.99 11.46 -11.43
CA ILE A 220 10.13 10.52 -10.32
C ILE A 220 11.53 10.65 -9.72
N ALA A 221 11.69 10.35 -8.43
CA ALA A 221 13.02 10.31 -7.84
C ALA A 221 13.24 9.09 -6.93
N SER A 222 14.49 8.63 -6.92
CA SER A 222 15.00 7.62 -5.99
C SER A 222 16.16 8.21 -5.18
N VAL A 223 16.49 7.58 -4.05
CA VAL A 223 17.60 8.01 -3.18
C VAL A 223 18.57 6.87 -2.96
N SER A 224 19.87 7.15 -3.01
CA SER A 224 20.92 6.21 -2.66
C SER A 224 21.81 6.79 -1.55
N PRO A 225 22.10 6.03 -0.47
CA PRO A 225 21.53 4.72 -0.17
C PRO A 225 20.04 4.81 0.21
N HIS A 226 19.28 3.75 -0.05
CA HIS A 226 17.85 3.66 0.34
C HIS A 226 17.68 3.41 1.86
N SER A 227 18.75 3.05 2.55
CA SER A 227 18.81 2.93 4.01
C SER A 227 20.08 3.55 4.56
N ALA A 228 20.02 4.05 5.79
CA ALA A 228 21.15 4.65 6.49
C ALA A 228 21.11 4.32 7.99
N GLN A 229 22.27 4.35 8.64
CA GLN A 229 22.35 4.20 10.09
C GLN A 229 22.12 5.56 10.77
N GLY A 230 21.34 5.57 11.85
CA GLY A 230 21.15 6.75 12.69
C GLY A 230 22.48 7.25 13.25
N ASN A 231 22.62 8.57 13.43
CA ASN A 231 23.84 9.24 13.90
C ASN A 231 25.10 9.07 13.04
N ILE A 232 25.06 8.34 11.93
CA ILE A 232 26.21 8.15 11.04
C ILE A 232 26.11 9.10 9.84
N PRO A 233 27.05 10.06 9.68
CA PRO A 233 27.08 10.93 8.50
C PRO A 233 27.13 10.12 7.21
N THR A 234 26.17 10.37 6.33
CA THR A 234 25.97 9.64 5.08
C THR A 234 25.80 10.62 3.92
N ASN A 235 26.36 10.29 2.76
CA ASN A 235 26.08 11.04 1.53
C ASN A 235 24.81 10.47 0.90
N PHE A 236 23.81 11.32 0.66
CA PHE A 236 22.62 10.93 -0.08
C PHE A 236 22.69 11.45 -1.51
N VAL A 237 22.41 10.57 -2.47
CA VAL A 237 22.28 10.89 -3.88
C VAL A 237 20.82 10.72 -4.27
N VAL A 238 20.13 11.82 -4.52
CA VAL A 238 18.78 11.79 -5.08
C VAL A 238 18.89 11.79 -6.59
N LYS A 239 18.47 10.70 -7.22
CA LYS A 239 18.39 10.58 -8.66
C LYS A 239 17.00 10.95 -9.12
N TYR A 240 16.90 12.07 -9.81
CA TYR A 240 15.65 12.54 -10.39
C TYR A 240 15.60 12.19 -11.88
N PHE A 241 14.47 11.63 -12.31
CA PHE A 241 14.15 11.37 -13.70
C PHE A 241 13.02 12.30 -14.12
N ARG A 242 13.30 13.18 -15.08
CA ARG A 242 12.27 14.07 -15.61
C ARG A 242 11.33 13.30 -16.52
N ASN A 243 10.07 13.71 -16.56
CA ASN A 243 9.24 13.37 -17.71
C ASN A 243 9.46 14.46 -18.78
N THR A 244 10.01 14.06 -19.92
CA THR A 244 10.46 14.94 -21.00
C THR A 244 9.33 15.70 -21.71
N GLN A 245 8.07 15.32 -21.46
CA GLN A 245 6.90 16.03 -21.95
C GLN A 245 6.63 17.33 -21.17
N TYR A 246 7.30 17.52 -20.03
CA TYR A 246 7.09 18.65 -19.14
C TYR A 246 8.33 19.54 -19.03
N THR A 247 8.15 20.86 -19.11
CA THR A 247 9.24 21.84 -18.96
C THR A 247 9.36 22.28 -17.50
N ILE A 248 10.45 21.92 -16.83
CA ILE A 248 10.68 22.31 -15.44
C ILE A 248 11.58 23.55 -15.44
N SER A 249 11.11 24.66 -14.84
CA SER A 249 11.92 25.88 -14.66
C SER A 249 12.76 25.81 -13.39
N ASP A 250 12.20 25.25 -12.31
CA ASP A 250 12.88 25.16 -11.01
C ASP A 250 12.53 23.86 -10.30
N MET A 251 13.43 23.43 -9.42
CA MET A 251 13.26 22.25 -8.58
C MET A 251 13.67 22.57 -7.14
N ARG A 252 13.04 21.94 -6.16
CA ARG A 252 13.52 21.99 -4.77
C ARG A 252 13.42 20.65 -4.08
N PHE A 253 14.34 20.43 -3.16
CA PHE A 253 14.39 19.29 -2.26
C PHE A 253 14.22 19.81 -0.84
N VAL A 254 13.32 19.22 -0.08
CA VAL A 254 13.16 19.52 1.34
C VAL A 254 13.64 18.32 2.12
N MET A 255 14.75 18.51 2.83
CA MET A 255 15.31 17.49 3.72
C MET A 255 14.39 17.31 4.93
N PRO A 256 14.29 16.09 5.49
CA PRO A 256 13.58 15.88 6.75
C PRO A 256 14.20 16.76 7.85
N SER A 257 13.38 17.48 8.61
CA SER A 257 13.86 18.41 9.64
C SER A 257 14.59 17.74 10.81
N SER A 258 14.43 16.43 10.97
CA SER A 258 15.17 15.62 11.94
C SER A 258 16.59 15.28 11.48
N PHE A 259 16.94 15.54 10.21
CA PHE A 259 18.26 15.27 9.66
C PHE A 259 19.16 16.49 9.91
N SER A 260 20.35 16.25 10.44
CA SER A 260 21.37 17.30 10.62
C SER A 260 22.33 17.31 9.43
N TRP A 261 22.60 18.46 8.86
CA TRP A 261 23.54 18.63 7.75
C TRP A 261 24.10 20.06 7.76
N SER A 262 25.04 20.38 6.87
CA SER A 262 25.81 21.63 6.97
C SER A 262 25.05 22.88 6.53
N HIS A 263 23.93 22.73 5.81
CA HIS A 263 23.22 23.81 5.12
C HIS A 263 24.14 24.69 4.24
N SER A 264 25.28 24.15 3.80
CA SER A 264 26.25 24.84 2.95
C SER A 264 26.13 24.37 1.51
N LEU A 265 26.29 25.32 0.57
CA LEU A 265 26.33 25.01 -0.87
C LEU A 265 27.47 24.04 -1.22
N ASP A 266 28.57 24.04 -0.46
CA ASP A 266 29.69 23.10 -0.67
C ASP A 266 29.30 21.64 -0.43
N SER A 267 28.23 21.40 0.34
CA SER A 267 27.72 20.04 0.60
C SER A 267 26.80 19.53 -0.50
N VAL A 268 26.35 20.39 -1.42
CA VAL A 268 25.38 20.08 -2.47
C VAL A 268 26.07 20.06 -3.82
N SER A 269 25.81 19.06 -4.64
CA SER A 269 26.19 19.08 -6.05
C SER A 269 25.12 18.48 -6.93
N ILE A 270 24.99 18.98 -8.16
CA ILE A 270 24.11 18.43 -9.18
C ILE A 270 24.93 18.00 -10.39
N THR A 271 24.59 16.86 -10.98
CA THR A 271 25.13 16.39 -12.25
C THR A 271 24.02 16.25 -13.29
N ASN A 272 24.38 16.28 -14.57
CA ASN A 272 23.46 16.21 -15.71
C ASN A 272 22.36 17.29 -15.75
N ALA A 273 22.53 18.35 -14.96
CA ALA A 273 21.74 19.56 -15.03
C ALA A 273 22.57 20.75 -14.48
N THR A 274 22.21 21.95 -14.88
CA THR A 274 22.76 23.22 -14.38
C THR A 274 21.63 24.06 -13.80
N ALA A 275 21.89 24.76 -12.69
CA ALA A 275 20.93 25.66 -12.03
C ALA A 275 21.66 26.65 -11.13
N SER A 276 20.99 27.74 -10.75
CA SER A 276 21.40 28.57 -9.61
C SER A 276 20.92 27.89 -8.32
N VAL A 277 21.84 27.59 -7.40
CA VAL A 277 21.52 26.83 -6.18
C VAL A 277 21.50 27.76 -4.96
N SER A 278 20.44 27.67 -4.15
CA SER A 278 20.32 28.35 -2.86
C SER A 278 19.78 27.40 -1.78
N ILE A 279 20.05 27.71 -0.51
CA ILE A 279 19.57 26.94 0.65
C ILE A 279 18.81 27.88 1.58
N VAL A 280 17.59 27.50 1.95
CA VAL A 280 16.75 28.21 2.92
C VAL A 280 16.18 27.19 3.90
N ALA A 281 16.63 27.23 5.15
CA ALA A 281 16.39 26.15 6.12
C ALA A 281 16.70 24.79 5.47
N ASP A 282 15.83 23.79 5.62
CA ASP A 282 16.04 22.45 5.05
C ASP A 282 15.72 22.34 3.54
N THR A 283 15.45 23.46 2.87
CA THR A 283 15.13 23.48 1.44
C THR A 283 16.37 23.82 0.62
N ILE A 284 16.73 22.91 -0.29
CA ILE A 284 17.70 23.16 -1.37
C ILE A 284 16.90 23.53 -2.62
N LEU A 285 17.09 24.75 -3.11
CA LEU A 285 16.40 25.30 -4.26
C LEU A 285 17.35 25.37 -5.47
N PHE A 286 16.88 24.88 -6.62
CA PHE A 286 17.55 24.89 -7.91
C PHE A 286 16.72 25.75 -8.88
N GLU A 287 17.15 27.00 -9.09
CA GLU A 287 16.44 27.96 -9.95
C GLU A 287 17.02 28.01 -11.37
N GLY A 288 16.14 28.12 -12.37
CA GLY A 288 16.51 28.15 -13.78
C GLY A 288 17.18 26.86 -14.24
N ILE A 289 16.65 25.71 -13.81
CA ILE A 289 17.26 24.41 -14.08
C ILE A 289 17.22 24.06 -15.57
N THR A 290 18.36 23.63 -16.11
CA THR A 290 18.49 23.12 -17.48
C THR A 290 19.11 21.73 -17.43
N PHE A 291 18.40 20.73 -17.97
CA PHE A 291 18.85 19.34 -17.97
C PHE A 291 19.69 19.03 -19.23
N SER A 292 20.82 18.37 -19.06
CA SER A 292 21.65 17.84 -20.16
C SER A 292 21.40 16.35 -20.43
N SER A 293 20.54 15.70 -19.65
CA SER A 293 20.09 14.32 -19.80
C SER A 293 18.65 14.18 -19.24
N ASP A 294 18.00 13.04 -19.43
CA ASP A 294 16.68 12.77 -18.85
C ASP A 294 16.72 12.40 -17.36
N SER A 295 17.93 12.32 -16.79
CA SER A 295 18.14 12.17 -15.35
C SER A 295 19.20 13.12 -14.82
N SER A 296 19.03 13.56 -13.58
CA SER A 296 20.00 14.34 -12.82
C SER A 296 20.25 13.70 -11.47
N GLU A 297 21.48 13.76 -10.98
CA GLU A 297 21.84 13.26 -9.64
C GLU A 297 22.21 14.45 -8.75
N ILE A 298 21.50 14.56 -7.63
CA ILE A 298 21.70 15.58 -6.62
C ILE A 298 22.33 14.92 -5.40
N THR A 299 23.58 15.25 -5.13
CA THR A 299 24.30 14.74 -3.96
C THR A 299 24.23 15.76 -2.83
N ILE A 300 23.88 15.28 -1.64
CA ILE A 300 23.87 16.03 -0.39
C ILE A 300 24.83 15.30 0.56
N ARG A 301 25.93 15.95 0.91
CA ARG A 301 27.05 15.32 1.62
C ARG A 301 26.93 15.44 3.13
N ASN A 302 27.43 14.42 3.82
CA ASN A 302 27.58 14.38 5.28
C ASN A 302 26.28 14.73 6.03
N VAL A 303 25.18 14.14 5.59
CA VAL A 303 23.88 14.25 6.26
C VAL A 303 23.82 13.21 7.36
N THR A 304 23.51 13.63 8.59
CA THR A 304 23.36 12.78 9.76
C THR A 304 21.88 12.54 10.05
N PRO A 305 21.35 11.33 9.80
CA PRO A 305 20.00 10.97 10.16
C PRO A 305 19.82 10.88 11.69
N PRO A 306 18.59 11.03 12.23
CA PRO A 306 18.34 10.88 13.66
C PRO A 306 18.57 9.44 14.13
N ASP A 307 18.80 9.27 15.43
CA ASP A 307 18.89 7.95 16.06
C ASP A 307 17.51 7.35 16.33
N SER A 308 16.76 7.11 15.26
CA SER A 308 15.42 6.54 15.35
C SER A 308 15.12 5.73 14.11
N THR A 309 14.67 4.50 14.30
CA THR A 309 14.26 3.66 13.18
C THR A 309 12.96 4.18 12.59
N ALA A 310 13.02 4.76 11.40
CA ALA A 310 11.84 5.25 10.71
C ALA A 310 12.11 5.46 9.21
N SER A 311 11.03 5.55 8.45
CA SER A 311 11.06 5.91 7.04
C SER A 311 10.91 7.43 6.89
N PHE A 312 11.91 8.08 6.30
CA PHE A 312 11.95 9.54 6.11
C PHE A 312 11.85 9.91 4.64
N LYS A 313 10.85 10.72 4.29
CA LYS A 313 10.62 11.20 2.95
C LYS A 313 11.47 12.43 2.64
N ILE A 314 12.29 12.38 1.59
CA ILE A 314 12.93 13.57 1.04
C ILE A 314 11.97 14.14 0.01
N LYS A 315 11.32 15.26 0.33
CA LYS A 315 10.29 15.84 -0.53
C LYS A 315 10.93 16.48 -1.75
N VAL A 316 10.55 16.04 -2.94
CA VAL A 316 11.03 16.59 -4.21
C VAL A 316 9.88 17.31 -4.90
N GLN A 317 10.12 18.56 -5.29
CA GLN A 317 9.12 19.38 -5.94
C GLN A 317 9.69 20.04 -7.18
N THR A 318 8.90 20.09 -8.23
CA THR A 318 9.22 20.77 -9.49
C THR A 318 8.21 21.86 -9.76
N ARG A 319 8.62 22.91 -10.47
CA ARG A 319 7.72 23.94 -10.98
C ARG A 319 8.14 24.44 -12.35
N CYS A 320 7.16 24.95 -13.06
CA CYS A 320 7.28 26.05 -14.02
C CYS A 320 6.59 27.32 -13.51
N THR A 321 5.52 27.17 -12.72
CA THR A 321 4.80 28.30 -12.10
C THR A 321 4.69 28.14 -10.59
N THR A 322 4.23 26.98 -10.11
CA THR A 322 4.04 26.71 -8.69
C THR A 322 4.72 25.41 -8.28
N PHE A 323 5.34 25.37 -7.10
CA PHE A 323 5.96 24.12 -6.64
C PHE A 323 4.90 23.06 -6.33
N ARG A 324 4.92 21.97 -7.08
CA ARG A 324 4.18 20.74 -6.77
C ARG A 324 5.14 19.60 -6.50
N GLU A 325 4.73 18.75 -5.58
CA GLU A 325 5.48 17.53 -5.27
C GLU A 325 5.40 16.56 -6.45
N ILE A 326 6.50 15.87 -6.71
CA ILE A 326 6.53 14.86 -7.77
C ILE A 326 5.77 13.60 -7.36
N THR A 327 5.34 12.81 -8.35
CA THR A 327 4.57 11.57 -8.18
C THR A 327 5.09 10.68 -7.05
N THR A 328 6.39 10.41 -7.07
CA THR A 328 7.06 9.58 -6.07
C THR A 328 8.32 10.28 -5.59
N SER A 329 8.21 10.95 -4.44
CA SER A 329 9.37 11.43 -3.71
C SER A 329 10.06 10.26 -2.99
N PRO A 330 11.40 10.20 -2.97
CA PRO A 330 12.14 9.10 -2.38
C PRO A 330 12.04 9.08 -0.87
N THR A 331 12.15 7.89 -0.31
CA THR A 331 12.13 7.64 1.13
C THR A 331 13.41 6.91 1.53
N VAL A 332 14.00 7.30 2.65
CA VAL A 332 15.16 6.64 3.27
C VAL A 332 14.68 5.92 4.52
N LEU A 333 14.96 4.61 4.63
CA LEU A 333 14.81 3.89 5.89
C LEU A 333 16.03 4.15 6.77
N VAL A 334 15.85 4.88 7.86
CA VAL A 334 16.88 5.04 8.89
C VAL A 334 16.76 3.87 9.86
N VAL A 335 17.88 3.24 10.18
CA VAL A 335 18.00 2.22 11.21
C VAL A 335 18.70 2.86 12.40
N GLY A 336 17.95 3.11 13.47
CA GLY A 336 18.47 3.64 14.73
C GLY A 336 18.90 2.53 15.68
N SER A 337 19.42 2.95 16.83
CA SER A 337 19.76 2.09 17.96
C SER A 337 18.57 1.26 18.43
N PRO A 338 18.79 0.02 18.92
CA PRO A 338 17.73 -0.81 19.47
C PRO A 338 16.99 -0.14 20.63
N ILE A 339 15.66 -0.27 20.66
CA ILE A 339 14.81 0.15 21.78
C ILE A 339 14.35 -1.07 22.60
N PRO A 340 13.95 -0.92 23.87
CA PRO A 340 13.43 -2.02 24.67
C PRO A 340 12.15 -2.62 24.07
N ILE A 341 12.02 -3.94 24.09
CA ILE A 341 10.84 -4.64 23.54
C ILE A 341 9.57 -4.20 24.25
N ALA A 342 9.61 -3.98 25.57
CA ALA A 342 8.44 -3.51 26.32
C ALA A 342 7.87 -2.18 25.80
N SER A 343 8.72 -1.28 25.28
CA SER A 343 8.27 0.00 24.71
C SER A 343 7.53 -0.14 23.36
N VAL A 344 7.66 -1.30 22.71
CA VAL A 344 6.91 -1.65 21.50
C VAL A 344 5.54 -2.24 21.85
N LYS A 345 5.44 -2.90 23.01
CA LYS A 345 4.22 -3.53 23.54
C LYS A 345 3.28 -2.57 24.27
N GLU A 346 3.56 -1.27 24.26
CA GLU A 346 2.64 -0.29 24.81
C GLU A 346 1.40 -0.18 23.92
N ASN A 347 0.27 -0.63 24.45
CA ASN A 347 -1.03 -0.62 23.78
C ASN A 347 -1.89 0.58 24.21
N ASP A 348 -2.74 1.05 23.30
CA ASP A 348 -3.78 2.01 23.60
C ASP A 348 -4.95 1.36 24.37
N SER A 349 -6.01 2.13 24.66
CA SER A 349 -7.19 1.62 25.39
C SER A 349 -7.98 0.55 24.64
N LEU A 350 -7.72 0.34 23.34
CA LEU A 350 -8.35 -0.67 22.51
C LEU A 350 -7.51 -1.96 22.40
N GLY A 351 -6.33 -2.00 23.01
CA GLY A 351 -5.40 -3.13 22.87
C GLY A 351 -4.61 -3.10 21.57
N ILE A 352 -4.49 -1.93 20.92
CA ILE A 352 -3.70 -1.77 19.69
C ILE A 352 -2.35 -1.11 20.05
N PRO A 353 -1.21 -1.59 19.51
CA PRO A 353 0.10 -0.99 19.75
C PRO A 353 0.13 0.48 19.35
N ILE A 354 0.62 1.35 20.23
CA ILE A 354 0.76 2.79 19.96
C ILE A 354 1.67 3.04 18.74
N ARG A 355 2.59 2.10 18.48
CA ARG A 355 3.53 2.13 17.35
C ARG A 355 3.05 1.37 16.12
N ASN A 356 1.79 0.95 16.05
CA ASN A 356 1.27 0.17 14.92
C ASN A 356 1.57 0.86 13.57
N GLY A 357 2.17 0.12 12.64
CA GLY A 357 2.63 0.60 11.34
C GLY A 357 4.00 1.30 11.32
N GLN A 358 4.62 1.57 12.48
CA GLN A 358 5.94 2.19 12.59
C GLN A 358 7.07 1.15 12.54
N TYR A 359 8.24 1.55 12.05
CA TYR A 359 9.43 0.71 12.12
C TYR A 359 10.13 0.84 13.47
N VAL A 360 10.74 -0.24 13.92
CA VAL A 360 11.56 -0.31 15.15
C VAL A 360 12.81 -1.14 14.89
N THR A 361 13.86 -0.88 15.66
CA THR A 361 15.01 -1.78 15.79
C THR A 361 14.98 -2.36 17.20
N LEU A 362 15.11 -3.67 17.33
CA LEU A 362 15.11 -4.40 18.59
C LEU A 362 16.38 -5.23 18.69
N ARG A 363 16.80 -5.49 19.93
CA ARG A 363 17.84 -6.46 20.27
C ARG A 363 17.26 -7.45 21.26
N GLY A 364 17.62 -8.72 21.13
CA GLY A 364 17.18 -9.75 22.04
C GLY A 364 17.66 -11.12 21.62
N ILE A 365 17.48 -12.09 22.51
CA ILE A 365 17.82 -13.49 22.28
C ILE A 365 16.62 -14.18 21.65
N VAL A 366 16.83 -14.87 20.54
CA VAL A 366 15.83 -15.70 19.88
C VAL A 366 15.47 -16.86 20.81
N THR A 367 14.20 -16.95 21.17
CA THR A 367 13.67 -18.00 22.05
C THR A 367 12.85 -19.05 21.32
N VAL A 368 12.43 -18.73 20.09
CA VAL A 368 11.87 -19.66 19.11
C VAL A 368 12.36 -19.20 17.74
N GLY A 369 13.00 -20.09 16.99
CA GLY A 369 13.32 -19.91 15.58
C GLY A 369 12.14 -20.36 14.71
N ASN A 370 12.31 -21.45 13.97
CA ASN A 370 11.29 -21.98 13.06
C ASN A 370 10.51 -23.18 13.65
N GLU A 371 10.63 -23.46 14.95
CA GLU A 371 9.94 -24.58 15.61
C GLU A 371 8.41 -24.47 15.52
N PHE A 372 7.88 -23.24 15.36
CA PHE A 372 6.46 -22.95 15.12
C PHE A 372 6.18 -22.56 13.65
N CYS A 373 7.10 -22.83 12.72
CA CYS A 373 7.14 -22.30 11.35
C CYS A 373 7.24 -20.76 11.26
N SER A 374 6.21 -20.05 11.74
CA SER A 374 6.14 -18.61 11.90
C SER A 374 4.95 -18.28 12.81
N PRO A 375 5.05 -17.30 13.71
CA PRO A 375 6.20 -16.41 13.92
C PRO A 375 7.35 -17.09 14.69
N SER A 376 8.56 -16.54 14.51
CA SER A 376 9.68 -16.73 15.45
C SER A 376 9.50 -15.78 16.64
N TYR A 377 10.26 -15.97 17.72
CA TYR A 377 10.14 -15.15 18.93
C TYR A 377 11.51 -14.78 19.46
N MET A 378 11.64 -13.55 19.95
CA MET A 378 12.83 -13.06 20.64
C MET A 378 12.43 -12.32 21.91
N GLN A 379 13.35 -12.25 22.86
CA GLN A 379 13.13 -11.60 24.15
C GLN A 379 14.36 -10.81 24.59
N ASP A 380 14.14 -9.71 25.28
CA ASP A 380 15.16 -8.98 26.03
C ASP A 380 14.83 -9.04 27.53
N ASN A 381 15.53 -8.24 28.34
CA ASN A 381 15.26 -8.18 29.78
C ASN A 381 13.96 -7.44 30.15
N THR A 382 13.21 -6.93 29.16
CA THR A 382 12.00 -6.12 29.35
C THR A 382 10.73 -6.82 28.89
N ALA A 383 10.75 -7.55 27.77
CA ALA A 383 9.60 -8.29 27.23
C ALA A 383 10.00 -9.27 26.12
N GLY A 384 9.02 -10.06 25.65
CA GLY A 384 9.13 -10.87 24.44
C GLY A 384 8.28 -10.34 23.29
N ILE A 385 8.62 -10.68 22.05
CA ILE A 385 7.86 -10.27 20.86
C ILE A 385 7.86 -11.34 19.78
N GLY A 386 6.72 -11.46 19.09
CA GLY A 386 6.60 -12.27 17.89
C GLY A 386 7.19 -11.58 16.66
N MET A 387 7.91 -12.36 15.86
CA MET A 387 8.55 -11.96 14.61
C MET A 387 7.91 -12.71 13.45
N PHE A 388 7.03 -12.04 12.73
CA PHE A 388 6.26 -12.62 11.64
C PHE A 388 7.02 -12.51 10.31
N GLY A 389 7.47 -13.65 9.78
CA GLY A 389 8.18 -13.72 8.50
C GLY A 389 8.91 -15.04 8.33
N THR A 390 8.50 -15.84 7.35
CA THR A 390 9.00 -17.22 7.15
C THR A 390 10.48 -17.28 6.78
N THR A 391 10.95 -16.40 5.89
CA THR A 391 12.36 -16.36 5.46
C THR A 391 13.31 -16.03 6.61
N THR A 392 12.98 -15.00 7.39
CA THR A 392 13.79 -14.60 8.55
C THR A 392 13.71 -15.65 9.65
N SER A 393 12.52 -16.18 9.96
CA SER A 393 12.36 -17.23 10.97
C SER A 393 13.18 -18.48 10.66
N ALA A 394 13.29 -18.86 9.38
CA ALA A 394 14.13 -19.99 8.95
C ALA A 394 15.65 -19.73 9.05
N ALA A 395 16.07 -18.47 9.21
CA ALA A 395 17.47 -18.10 9.37
C ALA A 395 17.89 -17.91 10.85
N LEU A 396 16.94 -17.91 11.78
CA LEU A 396 17.17 -17.71 13.21
C LEU A 396 17.23 -19.05 13.94
N THR A 397 18.16 -19.17 14.88
CA THR A 397 18.29 -20.32 15.78
C THR A 397 18.02 -19.89 17.22
N ILE A 398 17.40 -20.77 18.02
CA ILE A 398 17.26 -20.54 19.47
C ILE A 398 18.64 -20.24 20.07
N GLY A 399 18.71 -19.17 20.87
CA GLY A 399 19.93 -18.70 21.51
C GLY A 399 20.76 -17.71 20.69
N ASP A 400 20.35 -17.31 19.48
CA ASP A 400 20.98 -16.20 18.76
C ASP A 400 20.63 -14.85 19.44
N ASP A 401 21.63 -14.04 19.82
CA ASP A 401 21.43 -12.63 20.21
C ASP A 401 21.52 -11.76 18.96
N VAL A 402 20.40 -11.16 18.56
CA VAL A 402 20.26 -10.50 17.26
C VAL A 402 19.80 -9.06 17.40
N ILE A 403 20.23 -8.23 16.45
CA ILE A 403 19.62 -6.92 16.18
C ILE A 403 18.76 -7.09 14.92
N ILE A 404 17.46 -6.88 15.08
CA ILE A 404 16.47 -6.99 14.00
C ILE A 404 15.70 -5.68 13.91
N SER A 405 15.47 -5.21 12.69
CA SER A 405 14.47 -4.17 12.43
C SER A 405 13.25 -4.75 11.75
N GLY A 406 12.10 -4.13 11.99
CA GLY A 406 10.82 -4.56 11.44
C GLY A 406 9.76 -3.51 11.68
N ARG A 407 8.60 -3.70 11.06
CA ARG A 407 7.43 -2.85 11.25
C ARG A 407 6.52 -3.46 12.32
N VAL A 408 6.14 -2.67 13.30
CA VAL A 408 5.18 -3.07 14.34
C VAL A 408 3.81 -3.26 13.69
N THR A 409 3.19 -4.40 13.99
CA THR A 409 1.85 -4.75 13.53
C THR A 409 1.06 -5.37 14.67
N HIS A 410 -0.22 -5.56 14.43
CA HIS A 410 -1.15 -6.14 15.38
C HIS A 410 -2.02 -7.18 14.68
N PHE A 411 -2.22 -8.33 15.31
CA PHE A 411 -3.06 -9.40 14.80
C PHE A 411 -3.97 -9.95 15.91
N ASN A 412 -5.22 -9.48 15.95
CA ASN A 412 -6.23 -9.91 16.94
C ASN A 412 -5.69 -9.86 18.38
N GLY A 413 -5.27 -8.68 18.82
CA GLY A 413 -4.61 -8.43 20.11
C GLY A 413 -3.10 -8.57 20.06
N PHE A 414 -2.58 -9.56 19.33
CA PHE A 414 -1.17 -9.91 19.41
C PHE A 414 -0.25 -8.83 18.82
N THR A 415 0.64 -8.28 19.65
CA THR A 415 1.67 -7.32 19.24
C THR A 415 2.86 -8.04 18.64
N GLN A 416 3.17 -7.76 17.37
CA GLN A 416 4.27 -8.42 16.65
C GLN A 416 4.99 -7.46 15.70
N ILE A 417 6.12 -7.89 15.15
CA ILE A 417 6.79 -7.19 14.05
C ILE A 417 6.77 -8.02 12.77
N ASP A 418 6.60 -7.36 11.62
CA ASP A 418 6.71 -7.93 10.28
C ASP A 418 7.76 -7.19 9.44
N ASN A 419 7.91 -7.59 8.17
CA ASN A 419 8.88 -6.99 7.24
C ASN A 419 10.30 -6.92 7.82
N LEU A 420 10.74 -8.07 8.34
CA LEU A 420 11.92 -8.21 9.17
C LEU A 420 13.20 -8.07 8.35
N THR A 421 14.19 -7.36 8.90
CA THR A 421 15.57 -7.32 8.39
C THR A 421 16.54 -7.60 9.53
N LEU A 422 17.26 -8.72 9.44
CA LEU A 422 18.37 -9.03 10.34
C LEU A 422 19.53 -8.07 10.09
N GLN A 423 19.80 -7.19 11.05
CA GLN A 423 20.89 -6.20 10.96
C GLN A 423 22.21 -6.84 11.37
N GLN A 424 22.20 -7.63 12.44
CA GLN A 424 23.39 -8.23 13.01
C GLN A 424 23.05 -9.42 13.91
N THR A 425 23.90 -10.46 13.90
CA THR A 425 23.98 -11.47 14.96
C THR A 425 25.17 -11.15 15.84
N LEU A 426 24.94 -10.89 17.13
CA LEU A 426 25.93 -10.46 18.11
C LEU A 426 26.64 -11.65 18.77
N SER A 427 25.89 -12.68 19.12
CA SER A 427 26.39 -13.96 19.65
C SER A 427 25.39 -15.08 19.34
N GLN A 428 25.82 -16.33 19.51
CA GLN A 428 25.03 -17.52 19.22
C GLN A 428 25.14 -18.55 20.35
N GLY A 429 24.14 -19.43 20.47
CA GLY A 429 24.13 -20.50 21.47
C GLY A 429 24.00 -20.01 22.91
N ASN A 430 23.43 -18.83 23.11
CA ASN A 430 23.11 -18.33 24.45
C ASN A 430 22.02 -19.21 25.06
N GLU A 431 22.12 -19.44 26.37
CA GLU A 431 21.11 -20.18 27.11
C GLU A 431 19.80 -19.39 27.16
N VAL A 432 18.69 -20.08 26.92
CA VAL A 432 17.34 -19.52 26.98
C VAL A 432 16.57 -20.25 28.07
N GLU A 433 16.38 -19.58 29.20
CA GLU A 433 15.59 -20.10 30.31
C GLU A 433 14.14 -19.60 30.22
N PRO A 434 13.13 -20.48 30.21
CA PRO A 434 11.73 -20.07 30.22
C PRO A 434 11.33 -19.49 31.58
N ILE A 435 10.48 -18.47 31.58
CA ILE A 435 9.94 -17.89 32.81
C ILE A 435 8.85 -18.81 33.36
N VAL A 436 8.96 -19.21 34.63
CA VAL A 436 7.91 -20.00 35.29
C VAL A 436 6.70 -19.11 35.56
N LEU A 437 5.56 -19.44 34.93
CA LEU A 437 4.30 -18.72 35.08
C LEU A 437 3.21 -19.65 35.58
N THR A 438 2.25 -19.08 36.32
CA THR A 438 0.95 -19.71 36.55
C THR A 438 0.00 -19.42 35.39
N VAL A 439 -1.08 -20.18 35.24
CA VAL A 439 -2.13 -19.92 34.24
C VAL A 439 -2.72 -18.51 34.35
N SER A 440 -2.76 -17.94 35.56
CA SER A 440 -3.25 -16.56 35.79
C SER A 440 -2.28 -15.47 35.33
N GLN A 441 -1.00 -15.82 35.15
CA GLN A 441 0.04 -14.92 34.64
C GLN A 441 0.18 -15.01 33.12
N VAL A 442 -0.55 -15.89 32.45
CA VAL A 442 -0.65 -15.92 30.98
C VAL A 442 -1.58 -14.76 30.57
N ASN A 443 -0.98 -13.59 30.37
CA ASN A 443 -1.67 -12.32 30.15
C ASN A 443 -0.78 -11.35 29.34
N GLU A 444 -1.30 -10.15 29.06
CA GLU A 444 -0.64 -9.10 28.27
C GLU A 444 0.81 -8.82 28.67
N GLN A 445 1.08 -8.76 29.99
CA GLN A 445 2.39 -8.44 30.51
C GLN A 445 3.44 -9.45 30.05
N ASN A 446 3.03 -10.71 29.90
CA ASN A 446 3.91 -11.81 29.51
C ASN A 446 3.73 -12.23 28.05
N GLU A 447 2.91 -11.55 27.24
CA GLU A 447 2.78 -11.88 25.82
C GLU A 447 4.16 -11.85 25.10
N GLY A 448 4.40 -12.83 24.24
CA GLY A 448 5.66 -13.02 23.51
C GLY A 448 6.78 -13.69 24.32
N ILE A 449 6.57 -13.95 25.62
CA ILE A 449 7.58 -14.56 26.49
C ILE A 449 7.54 -16.09 26.40
N LEU A 450 8.72 -16.71 26.34
CA LEU A 450 8.89 -18.15 26.53
C LEU A 450 8.63 -18.49 28.00
N ALA A 451 7.54 -19.20 28.26
CA ALA A 451 7.06 -19.53 29.58
C ALA A 451 7.09 -21.03 29.84
N LYS A 452 7.24 -21.40 31.11
CA LYS A 452 7.08 -22.76 31.63
C LYS A 452 5.93 -22.77 32.64
N ILE A 453 4.92 -23.60 32.41
CA ILE A 453 3.83 -23.82 33.37
C ILE A 453 4.03 -25.22 33.98
N LEU A 454 4.02 -25.29 35.31
CA LEU A 454 4.36 -26.52 36.04
C LEU A 454 3.11 -27.36 36.32
N ALA A 455 3.28 -28.67 36.31
CA ALA A 455 2.27 -29.64 36.78
C ALA A 455 0.85 -29.42 36.19
N VAL A 456 0.74 -29.23 34.87
CA VAL A 456 -0.54 -29.06 34.18
C VAL A 456 -1.06 -30.36 33.57
N THR A 457 -2.38 -30.48 33.49
CA THR A 457 -3.04 -31.52 32.68
C THR A 457 -3.57 -30.92 31.38
N VAL A 458 -3.32 -31.59 30.24
CA VAL A 458 -3.84 -31.18 28.93
C VAL A 458 -5.20 -31.82 28.67
N ARG A 459 -6.16 -31.02 28.22
CA ARG A 459 -7.52 -31.45 27.85
C ARG A 459 -7.95 -30.83 26.53
N ASP A 460 -8.93 -31.41 25.87
CA ASP A 460 -9.58 -30.77 24.73
C ASP A 460 -10.31 -29.48 25.16
N THR A 461 -10.86 -28.75 24.20
CA THR A 461 -11.62 -27.51 24.47
C THR A 461 -12.93 -27.73 25.23
N PHE A 462 -13.36 -28.97 25.41
CA PHE A 462 -14.54 -29.36 26.19
C PHE A 462 -14.17 -29.89 27.59
N GLY A 463 -12.88 -30.02 27.92
CA GLY A 463 -12.39 -30.52 29.20
C GLY A 463 -12.22 -32.06 29.26
N ASN A 464 -12.32 -32.76 28.14
CA ASN A 464 -12.09 -34.20 28.10
C ASN A 464 -10.60 -34.51 28.02
N ALA A 465 -10.20 -35.67 28.56
CA ALA A 465 -8.86 -36.18 28.38
C ALA A 465 -8.60 -36.48 26.90
N ILE A 466 -7.37 -36.25 26.45
CA ILE A 466 -6.92 -36.52 25.09
C ILE A 466 -5.93 -37.69 25.11
N SER A 467 -5.95 -38.53 24.07
CA SER A 467 -4.98 -39.64 23.93
C SER A 467 -3.85 -39.33 22.96
N THR A 468 -4.02 -38.32 22.10
CA THR A 468 -3.12 -37.98 21.00
C THR A 468 -3.17 -36.48 20.74
N TRP A 469 -2.02 -35.89 20.41
CA TRP A 469 -1.94 -34.51 19.94
C TRP A 469 -2.41 -34.40 18.48
N ASP A 470 -3.68 -34.11 18.28
CA ASP A 470 -4.22 -33.80 16.95
C ASP A 470 -4.08 -32.31 16.64
N CYS A 471 -3.12 -31.94 15.81
CA CYS A 471 -2.88 -30.54 15.44
C CYS A 471 -3.75 -30.07 14.26
N GLY A 472 -4.50 -30.95 13.59
CA GLY A 472 -5.20 -30.61 12.35
C GLY A 472 -4.31 -30.02 11.25
N THR A 473 -4.91 -29.38 10.25
CA THR A 473 -4.20 -28.78 9.11
C THR A 473 -3.80 -27.33 9.32
N SER A 474 -4.31 -26.66 10.35
CA SER A 474 -4.03 -25.24 10.65
C SER A 474 -3.64 -24.99 12.11
N GLY A 475 -3.39 -26.05 12.88
CA GLY A 475 -3.24 -26.03 14.33
C GLY A 475 -4.56 -26.33 15.06
N ARG A 476 -4.46 -26.68 16.35
CA ARG A 476 -5.61 -26.94 17.24
C ARG A 476 -5.42 -26.32 18.62
N ASN A 477 -6.52 -25.88 19.24
CA ASN A 477 -6.52 -25.39 20.63
C ASN A 477 -6.81 -26.54 21.61
N TYR A 478 -6.14 -26.48 22.75
CA TYR A 478 -6.35 -27.31 23.93
C TYR A 478 -6.44 -26.43 25.17
N ARG A 479 -6.72 -27.03 26.31
CA ARG A 479 -6.71 -26.36 27.61
C ARG A 479 -5.64 -26.97 28.52
N LEU A 480 -4.92 -26.10 29.22
CA LEU A 480 -3.95 -26.47 30.26
C LEU A 480 -4.55 -26.16 31.61
N TYR A 481 -4.80 -27.20 32.41
CA TYR A 481 -5.38 -27.09 33.74
C TYR A 481 -4.29 -27.20 34.81
N GLU A 482 -4.16 -26.17 35.65
CA GLU A 482 -3.41 -26.24 36.93
C GLU A 482 -4.28 -26.75 38.08
N SER A 483 -5.59 -26.53 37.97
CA SER A 483 -6.59 -27.05 38.91
C SER A 483 -7.92 -27.20 38.18
N PRO A 484 -8.94 -27.87 38.76
CA PRO A 484 -10.23 -28.04 38.11
C PRO A 484 -10.93 -26.75 37.63
N THR A 485 -10.57 -25.60 38.21
CA THR A 485 -11.16 -24.29 37.88
C THR A 485 -10.17 -23.30 37.26
N ALA A 486 -8.86 -23.58 37.27
CA ALA A 486 -7.84 -22.69 36.75
C ALA A 486 -7.22 -23.32 35.50
N PHE A 487 -7.51 -22.73 34.34
CA PHE A 487 -6.94 -23.16 33.07
C PHE A 487 -6.64 -21.98 32.15
N THR A 488 -5.70 -22.20 31.22
CA THR A 488 -5.47 -21.33 30.05
C THR A 488 -5.61 -22.15 28.76
N GLN A 489 -5.62 -21.49 27.61
CA GLN A 489 -5.57 -22.17 26.31
C GLN A 489 -4.12 -22.39 25.86
N ILE A 490 -3.91 -23.42 25.05
CA ILE A 490 -2.69 -23.61 24.29
C ILE A 490 -3.03 -23.92 22.84
N ARG A 491 -2.29 -23.30 21.92
CA ARG A 491 -2.30 -23.63 20.50
C ARG A 491 -1.19 -24.63 20.20
N ALA A 492 -1.55 -25.84 19.76
CA ALA A 492 -0.62 -26.74 19.10
C ALA A 492 -0.66 -26.44 17.60
N ASP A 493 0.39 -25.83 17.06
CA ASP A 493 0.49 -25.51 15.64
C ASP A 493 0.60 -26.79 14.79
N ASN A 494 0.37 -26.74 13.47
CA ASN A 494 0.54 -27.92 12.62
C ASN A 494 2.03 -28.22 12.32
N CYS A 495 2.93 -27.29 12.66
CA CYS A 495 4.37 -27.40 12.46
C CYS A 495 5.15 -27.95 13.66
N VAL A 496 4.54 -28.08 14.84
CA VAL A 496 5.25 -28.60 16.01
C VAL A 496 5.49 -30.11 15.91
N ASN A 497 6.58 -30.57 16.52
CA ASN A 497 6.99 -31.98 16.46
C ASN A 497 6.14 -32.92 17.35
N ILE A 498 5.18 -32.41 18.12
CA ILE A 498 4.30 -33.21 18.97
C ILE A 498 3.08 -33.75 18.23
N CYS A 499 2.78 -33.28 17.02
CA CYS A 499 1.60 -33.70 16.27
C CYS A 499 1.60 -35.21 15.97
N GLY A 500 0.49 -35.89 16.31
CA GLY A 500 0.32 -37.34 16.17
C GLY A 500 0.96 -38.18 17.28
N THR A 501 1.69 -37.56 18.23
CA THR A 501 2.28 -38.27 19.37
C THR A 501 1.24 -38.54 20.46
N THR A 502 1.50 -39.53 21.31
CA THR A 502 0.65 -39.85 22.47
C THR A 502 0.60 -38.66 23.43
N ALA A 503 -0.60 -38.24 23.81
CA ALA A 503 -0.76 -37.16 24.77
C ALA A 503 -0.50 -37.67 26.21
N PRO A 504 0.21 -36.90 27.05
CA PRO A 504 0.43 -37.25 28.45
C PRO A 504 -0.89 -37.42 29.21
N GLN A 505 -0.96 -38.45 30.08
CA GLN A 505 -2.13 -38.72 30.92
C GLN A 505 -1.96 -38.20 32.35
N ASP A 506 -0.71 -38.02 32.78
CA ASP A 506 -0.33 -37.44 34.07
C ASP A 506 -0.02 -35.94 33.92
N GLU A 507 0.19 -35.27 35.05
CA GLU A 507 0.65 -33.88 35.07
C GLU A 507 2.02 -33.75 34.38
N ILE A 508 2.17 -32.70 33.57
CA ILE A 508 3.40 -32.37 32.87
C ILE A 508 3.82 -30.94 33.14
N ASP A 509 5.12 -30.69 33.01
CA ASP A 509 5.61 -29.34 32.79
C ASP A 509 5.52 -29.02 31.30
N LEU A 510 4.96 -27.86 30.96
CA LEU A 510 4.83 -27.42 29.58
C LEU A 510 5.62 -26.14 29.34
N ILE A 511 6.39 -26.12 28.25
CA ILE A 511 7.08 -24.93 27.75
C ILE A 511 6.38 -24.47 26.48
N GLY A 512 6.06 -23.18 26.40
CA GLY A 512 5.43 -22.55 25.24
C GLY A 512 5.68 -21.05 25.25
N VAL A 513 5.22 -20.36 24.21
CA VAL A 513 5.24 -18.89 24.19
C VAL A 513 3.84 -18.36 24.47
N VAL A 514 3.73 -17.36 25.35
CA VAL A 514 2.46 -16.68 25.62
C VAL A 514 2.04 -15.92 24.35
N GLY A 515 0.89 -16.27 23.78
CA GLY A 515 0.29 -15.57 22.65
C GLY A 515 -0.98 -14.84 23.06
N GLN A 516 -1.61 -14.20 22.08
CA GLN A 516 -2.96 -13.65 22.23
C GLN A 516 -3.76 -13.88 20.95
N PHE A 517 -5.04 -14.15 21.09
CA PHE A 517 -6.00 -14.10 19.99
C PHE A 517 -7.36 -13.61 20.49
N ASP A 518 -7.59 -12.31 20.33
CA ASP A 518 -8.87 -11.64 20.59
C ASP A 518 -9.25 -10.81 19.36
N PRO A 519 -10.24 -11.23 18.54
CA PRO A 519 -10.64 -10.47 17.37
C PRO A 519 -11.49 -9.23 17.72
N SER A 520 -11.87 -9.04 18.99
CA SER A 520 -12.81 -7.99 19.41
C SER A 520 -12.13 -6.94 20.28
N ALA A 521 -12.34 -5.66 19.97
CA ALA A 521 -11.88 -4.58 20.84
C ALA A 521 -12.73 -4.49 22.13
N PRO A 522 -12.15 -4.12 23.29
CA PRO A 522 -10.72 -3.93 23.52
C PRO A 522 -10.00 -5.29 23.57
N HIS A 523 -8.92 -5.45 22.80
CA HIS A 523 -8.20 -6.71 22.62
C HIS A 523 -7.39 -7.07 23.88
N ASN A 524 -8.07 -7.43 24.97
CA ASN A 524 -7.48 -7.62 26.29
C ASN A 524 -7.81 -8.99 26.90
N THR A 525 -8.31 -9.91 26.09
CA THR A 525 -8.58 -11.31 26.47
C THR A 525 -7.87 -12.27 25.51
N GLY A 526 -8.15 -13.58 25.63
CA GLY A 526 -7.74 -14.57 24.62
C GLY A 526 -6.26 -14.97 24.66
N TYR A 527 -5.62 -14.93 25.83
CA TYR A 527 -4.25 -15.43 26.04
C TYR A 527 -4.15 -16.95 26.18
#